data_AF-A0A6H1Z9D7-F1
#
_entry.id   AF-A0A6H1Z9D7-F1
#
_cell.length_a   1.000
_cell.length_b   1.000
_cell.length_c   1.000
_cell.angle_alpha   90.00
_cell.angle_beta   90.00
_cell.angle_gamma   90.00
#
_symmetry.space_group_name_H-M   'P 1'
#
loop_
_entity.id
_entity.type
_entity.pdbx_description
1 polymer ?
#
loop_
_entity_poly.entity_id
_entity_poly.type
_entity_poly.pdbx_seq_one_letter_code
_entity_poly.pdbx_strand_id
1 'polypeptide(L)'
;MSKSTTAPAKNKTGFKGTPWSRTQYYRRKRRAEKLGCSMYDIPDMRGRHHNGPKGNTHPNWNRGVMKNKGGYRLVRVGKDHPLGQWNGYALEHHMVWLSSGKEIPECQVLHHVNGDREDNRLTNLELMANADHSSLHSTGRKRRVVLTKREREVLTMLADGCNTTADIANARGVHRNTVQIMLTGMMARGIVKREWWADRRQHEFFYFISLAADPLTLDGREHRELPEGWPS
;
A
#
# COMPACT_ATOMS: atom_id res chain seq x y z
N MET A 1 61.13 -22.89 -39.77
CA MET A 1 60.55 -22.57 -38.43
C MET A 1 59.35 -21.68 -38.72
N SER A 2 58.10 -21.94 -38.36
CA SER A 2 57.52 -22.66 -37.22
C SER A 2 56.11 -23.14 -37.62
N LYS A 3 55.76 -24.40 -37.30
CA LYS A 3 54.39 -24.90 -37.38
C LYS A 3 53.66 -24.47 -36.11
N SER A 4 52.67 -23.58 -36.21
CA SER A 4 51.83 -23.21 -35.07
C SER A 4 50.77 -24.31 -34.84
N THR A 5 51.04 -25.21 -33.91
CA THR A 5 50.09 -26.21 -33.43
C THR A 5 49.01 -25.52 -32.59
N THR A 6 47.83 -25.31 -33.15
CA THR A 6 46.63 -24.94 -32.38
C THR A 6 46.04 -26.22 -31.80
N ALA A 7 46.01 -26.33 -30.46
CA ALA A 7 45.44 -27.47 -29.76
C ALA A 7 43.92 -27.58 -30.01
N PRO A 8 43.34 -28.79 -30.19
CA PRO A 8 41.90 -28.95 -30.34
C PRO A 8 41.18 -28.60 -29.03
N ALA A 9 40.15 -27.74 -29.12
CA ALA A 9 39.30 -27.39 -28.00
C ALA A 9 38.67 -28.66 -27.39
N LYS A 10 38.78 -28.82 -26.08
CA LYS A 10 38.22 -29.95 -25.32
C LYS A 10 36.72 -30.07 -25.60
N ASN A 11 36.30 -31.14 -26.29
CA ASN A 11 34.91 -31.49 -26.52
C ASN A 11 34.18 -31.67 -25.18
N LYS A 12 33.43 -30.64 -24.75
CA LYS A 12 32.47 -30.77 -23.65
C LYS A 12 31.29 -31.58 -24.18
N THR A 13 31.38 -32.91 -24.06
CA THR A 13 30.24 -33.80 -24.32
C THR A 13 29.14 -33.44 -23.32
N GLY A 14 28.08 -32.79 -23.80
CA GLY A 14 26.93 -32.49 -22.95
C GLY A 14 26.09 -33.74 -22.70
N PHE A 15 24.87 -33.54 -22.18
CA PHE A 15 24.03 -34.64 -21.75
C PHE A 15 23.62 -35.54 -22.93
N LYS A 16 23.83 -36.86 -22.80
CA LYS A 16 23.55 -37.87 -23.84
C LYS A 16 24.22 -37.58 -25.20
N GLY A 17 25.46 -37.09 -25.20
CA GLY A 17 26.21 -36.80 -26.43
C GLY A 17 25.72 -35.56 -27.20
N THR A 18 24.79 -34.79 -26.63
CA THR A 18 24.34 -33.50 -27.18
C THR A 18 25.18 -32.34 -26.63
N PRO A 19 25.22 -31.16 -27.28
CA PRO A 19 25.92 -29.99 -26.73
C PRO A 19 25.18 -29.30 -25.57
N TRP A 20 24.05 -29.86 -25.11
CA TRP A 20 23.15 -29.24 -24.14
C TRP A 20 23.30 -29.83 -22.73
N SER A 21 23.00 -29.02 -21.72
CA SER A 21 22.81 -29.55 -20.36
C SER A 21 21.59 -30.45 -20.27
N ARG A 22 21.51 -31.31 -19.23
CA ARG A 22 20.35 -32.18 -18.99
C ARG A 22 19.02 -31.42 -19.01
N THR A 23 18.98 -30.24 -18.39
CA THR A 23 17.80 -29.37 -18.35
C THR A 23 17.45 -28.81 -19.72
N GLN A 24 18.45 -28.37 -20.49
CA GLN A 24 18.24 -27.88 -21.86
C GLN A 24 17.73 -29.01 -22.76
N TYR A 25 18.27 -30.22 -22.65
CA TYR A 25 17.82 -31.40 -23.40
C TYR A 25 16.32 -31.68 -23.19
N TYR A 26 15.86 -31.84 -21.94
CA TYR A 26 14.44 -32.13 -21.69
C TYR A 26 13.50 -30.96 -22.00
N ARG A 27 13.96 -29.70 -21.89
CA ARG A 27 13.20 -28.52 -22.35
C ARG A 27 13.03 -28.52 -23.86
N ARG A 28 14.10 -28.79 -24.60
CA ARG A 28 14.08 -28.87 -26.06
C ARG A 28 13.24 -30.06 -26.53
N LYS A 29 13.42 -31.25 -25.96
CA LYS A 29 12.64 -32.46 -26.28
C LYS A 29 11.14 -32.23 -26.18
N ARG A 30 10.64 -31.73 -25.04
CA ARG A 30 9.20 -31.42 -24.86
C ARG A 30 8.68 -30.41 -25.87
N ARG A 31 9.49 -29.41 -26.22
CA ARG A 31 9.12 -28.38 -27.19
C ARG A 31 9.09 -28.92 -28.62
N ALA A 32 10.05 -29.77 -28.97
CA ALA A 32 10.11 -30.49 -30.24
C ALA A 32 8.89 -31.42 -30.42
N GLU A 33 8.56 -32.22 -29.40
CA GLU A 33 7.35 -33.06 -29.38
C GLU A 33 6.08 -32.21 -29.58
N LYS A 34 5.95 -31.09 -28.87
CA LYS A 34 4.81 -30.18 -29.00
C LYS A 34 4.68 -29.56 -30.40
N LEU A 35 5.80 -29.26 -31.04
CA LEU A 35 5.85 -28.61 -32.35
C LEU A 35 5.89 -29.60 -33.52
N GLY A 36 5.98 -30.90 -33.25
CA GLY A 36 6.16 -31.92 -34.28
C GLY A 36 7.47 -31.76 -35.07
N CYS A 37 8.53 -31.24 -34.45
CA CYS A 37 9.80 -30.99 -35.11
C CYS A 37 10.98 -31.68 -34.43
N SER A 38 12.12 -31.73 -35.12
CA SER A 38 13.38 -32.23 -34.57
C SER A 38 13.88 -31.37 -33.41
N MET A 39 14.52 -32.00 -32.42
CA MET A 39 15.11 -31.31 -31.27
C MET A 39 16.27 -30.38 -31.65
N TYR A 40 16.89 -30.59 -32.82
CA TYR A 40 17.91 -29.71 -33.39
C TYR A 40 17.28 -28.51 -34.13
N ASP A 41 16.11 -28.72 -34.73
CA ASP A 41 15.46 -27.77 -35.65
C ASP A 41 14.28 -27.04 -35.02
N ILE A 42 14.33 -26.81 -33.70
CA ILE A 42 13.28 -26.08 -32.98
C ILE A 42 13.28 -24.62 -33.47
N PRO A 43 12.20 -24.13 -34.10
CA PRO A 43 12.14 -22.75 -34.57
C PRO A 43 12.32 -21.77 -33.41
N ASP A 44 13.15 -20.75 -33.63
CA ASP A 44 13.22 -19.64 -32.70
C ASP A 44 11.89 -18.86 -32.76
N MET A 45 11.26 -18.75 -31.60
CA MET A 45 10.01 -18.01 -31.42
C MET A 45 10.25 -16.73 -30.62
N ARG A 46 11.50 -16.45 -30.23
CA ARG A 46 11.89 -15.16 -29.66
C ARG A 46 11.62 -14.07 -30.70
N GLY A 47 11.06 -12.94 -30.26
CA GLY A 47 10.74 -11.84 -31.17
C GLY A 47 9.52 -12.06 -32.07
N ARG A 48 8.58 -12.96 -31.76
CA ARG A 48 7.28 -13.01 -32.46
C ARG A 48 6.15 -12.30 -31.69
N HIS A 49 6.50 -11.43 -30.75
CA HIS A 49 5.53 -10.74 -29.88
C HIS A 49 5.23 -9.30 -30.34
N HIS A 50 5.71 -8.85 -31.50
CA HIS A 50 5.53 -7.47 -31.98
C HIS A 50 4.23 -7.23 -32.76
N ASN A 51 3.53 -8.30 -33.17
CA ASN A 51 2.39 -8.27 -34.07
C ASN A 51 1.03 -8.16 -33.36
N GLY A 52 1.04 -7.95 -32.04
CA GLY A 52 -0.19 -7.65 -31.32
C GLY A 52 -0.75 -6.29 -31.74
N PRO A 53 -2.08 -6.12 -31.75
CA PRO A 53 -2.70 -4.82 -31.99
C PRO A 53 -2.19 -3.81 -30.95
N LYS A 54 -1.99 -2.56 -31.34
CA LYS A 54 -1.43 -1.48 -30.51
C LYS A 54 -2.36 -0.29 -30.45
N GLY A 55 -2.28 0.47 -29.37
CA GLY A 55 -3.10 1.69 -29.21
C GLY A 55 -4.59 1.36 -29.34
N ASN A 56 -5.32 2.19 -30.08
CA ASN A 56 -6.77 2.06 -30.29
C ASN A 56 -7.25 0.72 -30.89
N THR A 57 -6.37 -0.03 -31.56
CA THR A 57 -6.70 -1.35 -32.11
C THR A 57 -6.64 -2.47 -31.06
N HIS A 58 -5.99 -2.22 -29.92
CA HIS A 58 -5.89 -3.22 -28.84
C HIS A 58 -7.23 -3.29 -28.09
N PRO A 59 -7.83 -4.47 -27.88
CA PRO A 59 -9.17 -4.59 -27.29
C PRO A 59 -9.28 -3.99 -25.88
N ASN A 60 -8.19 -4.04 -25.10
CA ASN A 60 -8.12 -3.44 -23.76
C ASN A 60 -7.64 -1.98 -23.78
N TRP A 61 -7.63 -1.30 -24.92
CA TRP A 61 -7.22 0.10 -24.99
C TRP A 61 -8.27 1.01 -24.36
N ASN A 62 -7.93 1.53 -23.18
CA ASN A 62 -8.80 2.45 -22.45
C ASN A 62 -8.61 3.91 -22.91
N ARG A 63 -8.66 4.17 -24.23
CA ARG A 63 -8.56 5.54 -24.80
C ARG A 63 -7.35 6.36 -24.34
N GLY A 64 -6.27 5.70 -23.91
CA GLY A 64 -5.07 6.36 -23.39
C GLY A 64 -5.21 6.87 -21.95
N VAL A 65 -6.10 6.27 -21.16
CA VAL A 65 -6.35 6.63 -19.76
C VAL A 65 -5.80 5.54 -18.83
N MET A 66 -5.11 5.95 -17.78
CA MET A 66 -4.55 5.06 -16.76
C MET A 66 -4.76 5.66 -15.35
N LYS A 67 -4.71 4.83 -14.30
CA LYS A 67 -4.61 5.30 -12.91
C LYS A 67 -3.20 5.01 -12.37
N ASN A 68 -2.60 5.96 -11.64
CA ASN A 68 -1.33 5.69 -10.95
C ASN A 68 -1.54 4.94 -9.63
N LYS A 69 -0.44 4.55 -8.97
CA LYS A 69 -0.49 3.92 -7.64
C LYS A 69 -1.14 4.78 -6.56
N GLY A 70 -1.18 6.10 -6.76
CA GLY A 70 -1.84 7.05 -5.87
C GLY A 70 -3.34 7.22 -6.14
N GLY A 71 -3.91 6.54 -7.14
CA GLY A 71 -5.33 6.65 -7.51
C GLY A 71 -5.66 7.80 -8.46
N TYR A 72 -4.68 8.61 -8.88
CA TYR A 72 -4.91 9.71 -9.81
C TYR A 72 -5.10 9.22 -11.24
N ARG A 73 -6.01 9.85 -11.99
CA ARG A 73 -6.21 9.60 -13.42
C ARG A 73 -5.15 10.31 -14.27
N LEU A 74 -4.60 9.58 -15.23
CA LEU A 74 -3.60 10.04 -16.18
C LEU A 74 -4.11 9.90 -17.60
N VAL A 75 -3.81 10.89 -18.43
CA VAL A 75 -4.19 10.94 -19.85
C VAL A 75 -2.93 10.93 -20.69
N ARG A 76 -2.94 10.12 -21.76
CA ARG A 76 -1.83 10.05 -22.71
C ARG A 76 -1.78 11.32 -23.56
N VAL A 77 -0.70 12.07 -23.42
CA VAL A 77 -0.46 13.33 -24.13
C VAL A 77 0.72 13.26 -25.11
N GLY A 78 1.54 12.21 -25.01
CA GLY A 78 2.78 12.07 -25.78
C GLY A 78 4.01 12.45 -24.96
N LYS A 79 5.20 12.02 -25.40
CA LYS A 79 6.46 12.24 -24.67
C LYS A 79 6.96 13.68 -24.76
N ASP A 80 6.59 14.38 -25.81
CA ASP A 80 7.05 15.74 -26.09
C ASP A 80 6.13 16.82 -25.48
N HIS A 81 5.08 16.41 -24.77
CA HIS A 81 4.14 17.33 -24.17
C HIS A 81 4.74 17.97 -22.90
N PRO A 82 4.58 19.29 -22.67
CA PRO A 82 5.16 19.97 -21.49
C PRO A 82 4.71 19.39 -20.14
N LEU A 83 3.46 18.96 -20.06
CA LEU A 83 2.90 18.28 -18.88
C LEU A 83 3.09 16.75 -18.89
N GLY A 84 3.71 16.23 -19.94
CA GLY A 84 3.97 14.81 -20.12
C GLY A 84 5.09 14.33 -19.22
N GLN A 85 4.83 13.26 -18.49
CA GLN A 85 5.87 12.52 -17.80
C GLN A 85 6.68 11.69 -18.81
N TRP A 86 7.79 11.08 -18.36
CA TRP A 86 8.68 10.24 -19.19
C TRP A 86 7.97 9.12 -19.98
N ASN A 87 6.81 8.67 -19.51
CA ASN A 87 5.98 7.64 -20.15
C ASN A 87 4.97 8.21 -21.18
N GLY A 88 4.92 9.53 -21.36
CA GLY A 88 4.01 10.24 -22.26
C GLY A 88 2.59 10.44 -21.72
N TYR A 89 2.41 10.41 -20.39
CA TYR A 89 1.15 10.67 -19.72
C TYR A 89 1.23 11.91 -18.82
N ALA A 90 0.12 12.63 -18.70
CA ALA A 90 -0.03 13.78 -17.80
C ALA A 90 -1.10 13.50 -16.74
N LEU A 91 -1.01 14.15 -15.58
CA LEU A 91 -2.06 14.13 -14.55
C LEU A 91 -3.26 14.93 -15.04
N GLU A 92 -4.44 14.32 -15.03
CA GLU A 92 -5.63 14.96 -15.59
C GLU A 92 -6.04 16.24 -14.85
N HIS A 93 -5.99 16.26 -13.53
CA HIS A 93 -6.31 17.46 -12.74
C HIS A 93 -5.35 18.63 -13.04
N HIS A 94 -4.06 18.38 -13.32
CA HIS A 94 -3.14 19.43 -13.77
C HIS A 94 -3.58 19.98 -15.13
N MET A 95 -3.99 19.11 -16.06
CA MET A 95 -4.46 19.56 -17.37
C MET A 95 -5.73 20.41 -17.26
N VAL A 96 -6.70 19.99 -16.44
CA VAL A 96 -7.94 20.75 -16.22
C VAL A 96 -7.68 22.09 -15.55
N TRP A 97 -6.78 22.12 -14.56
CA TRP A 97 -6.41 23.36 -13.88
C TRP A 97 -5.71 24.35 -14.81
N LEU A 98 -4.67 23.90 -15.52
CA LEU A 98 -3.90 24.76 -16.42
C LEU A 98 -4.71 25.20 -17.65
N SER A 99 -5.61 24.34 -18.17
CA SER A 99 -6.48 24.71 -19.29
C SER A 99 -7.52 25.77 -18.92
N SER A 100 -7.80 25.95 -17.62
CA SER A 100 -8.64 27.04 -17.12
C SER A 100 -7.93 28.40 -17.05
N GLY A 101 -6.65 28.45 -17.46
CA GLY A 101 -5.83 29.67 -17.42
C GLY A 101 -5.23 29.97 -16.03
N LYS A 102 -5.28 29.01 -15.10
CA LYS A 102 -4.65 29.11 -13.78
C LYS A 102 -3.22 28.57 -13.83
N GLU A 103 -2.38 29.04 -12.93
CA GLU A 103 -1.01 28.55 -12.76
C GLU A 103 -0.88 27.63 -11.54
N ILE A 104 0.18 26.83 -11.48
CA ILE A 104 0.54 26.00 -10.33
C ILE A 104 1.94 26.46 -9.87
N PRO A 105 2.05 27.23 -8.78
CA PRO A 105 3.33 27.65 -8.24
C PRO A 105 4.18 26.46 -7.79
N GLU A 106 5.51 26.53 -7.93
CA GLU A 106 6.43 25.41 -7.61
C GLU A 106 6.32 24.93 -6.15
N CYS A 107 5.93 25.81 -5.22
CA CYS A 107 5.79 25.49 -3.79
C CYS A 107 4.40 24.95 -3.40
N GLN A 108 3.48 24.83 -4.35
CA GLN A 108 2.09 24.44 -4.13
C GLN A 108 1.74 23.17 -4.92
N VAL A 109 0.74 22.45 -4.43
CA VAL A 109 0.21 21.24 -5.05
C VAL A 109 -1.29 21.35 -5.18
N LEU A 110 -1.84 20.73 -6.22
CA LEU A 110 -3.28 20.59 -6.36
C LEU A 110 -3.80 19.52 -5.41
N HIS A 111 -4.77 19.91 -4.60
CA HIS A 111 -5.46 19.08 -3.63
C HIS A 111 -6.92 18.90 -4.03
N HIS A 112 -7.44 17.69 -3.87
CA HIS A 112 -8.85 17.37 -4.06
C HIS A 112 -9.58 17.58 -2.73
N VAL A 113 -10.44 18.59 -2.66
CA VAL A 113 -11.13 19.00 -1.41
C VAL A 113 -12.01 17.88 -0.85
N ASN A 114 -12.72 17.15 -1.72
CA ASN A 114 -13.55 16.01 -1.32
C ASN A 114 -12.78 14.70 -1.07
N GLY A 115 -11.46 14.68 -1.31
CA GLY A 115 -10.62 13.48 -1.21
C GLY A 115 -10.79 12.45 -2.35
N ASP A 116 -11.72 12.67 -3.29
CA ASP A 116 -11.90 11.86 -4.48
C ASP A 116 -10.97 12.34 -5.61
N ARG A 117 -10.01 11.47 -5.97
CA ARG A 117 -8.97 11.74 -6.97
C ARG A 117 -9.46 11.61 -8.41
N GLU A 118 -10.70 11.19 -8.62
CA GLU A 118 -11.33 11.07 -9.94
C GLU A 118 -12.19 12.28 -10.30
N ASP A 119 -12.66 13.05 -9.30
CA ASP A 119 -13.42 14.29 -9.53
C ASP A 119 -12.48 15.47 -9.78
N ASN A 120 -12.19 15.72 -11.06
CA ASN A 120 -11.30 16.79 -11.49
C ASN A 120 -12.02 18.11 -11.83
N ARG A 121 -13.26 18.32 -11.36
CA ARG A 121 -13.95 19.62 -11.53
C ARG A 121 -13.14 20.72 -10.83
N LEU A 122 -13.04 21.90 -11.44
CA LEU A 122 -12.28 23.02 -10.88
C LEU A 122 -12.74 23.41 -9.46
N THR A 123 -14.03 23.23 -9.15
CA THR A 123 -14.60 23.48 -7.82
C THR A 123 -14.10 22.51 -6.74
N ASN A 124 -13.60 21.33 -7.14
CA ASN A 124 -13.06 20.31 -6.25
C ASN A 124 -11.52 20.37 -6.14
N LEU A 125 -10.88 21.30 -6.85
CA LEU A 125 -9.44 21.46 -6.89
C LEU A 125 -9.03 22.75 -6.17
N GLU A 126 -8.05 22.64 -5.28
CA GLU A 126 -7.49 23.77 -4.54
C GLU A 126 -5.96 23.70 -4.54
N LEU A 127 -5.30 24.86 -4.54
CA LEU A 127 -3.85 24.92 -4.34
C LEU A 127 -3.54 24.92 -2.85
N MET A 128 -2.73 23.96 -2.41
CA MET A 128 -2.28 23.85 -1.03
C MET A 128 -0.75 23.86 -0.98
N ALA A 129 -0.15 24.44 0.06
CA ALA A 129 1.29 24.39 0.26
C ALA A 129 1.76 22.95 0.48
N ASN A 130 2.96 22.62 -0.02
CA ASN A 130 3.58 21.30 0.16
C ASN A 130 3.67 20.86 1.63
N ALA A 131 3.93 21.81 2.53
CA ALA A 131 4.03 21.58 3.97
C ALA A 131 2.68 21.17 4.57
N ASP A 132 1.61 21.87 4.20
CA ASP A 132 0.26 21.61 4.66
C ASP A 132 -0.27 20.28 4.09
N HIS A 133 0.03 19.98 2.82
CA HIS A 133 -0.29 18.70 2.18
C HIS A 133 0.38 17.51 2.88
N SER A 134 1.68 17.67 3.21
CA SER A 134 2.44 16.64 3.92
C SER A 134 1.96 16.46 5.35
N SER A 135 1.61 17.56 6.03
CA SER A 135 1.03 17.55 7.37
C SER A 135 -0.32 16.83 7.38
N LEU A 136 -1.24 17.19 6.47
CA LEU A 136 -2.57 16.57 6.34
C LEU A 136 -2.49 15.04 6.08
N HIS A 137 -1.59 14.60 5.21
CA HIS A 137 -1.40 13.17 4.94
C HIS A 137 -0.61 12.44 6.02
N SER A 138 0.19 13.15 6.83
CA SER A 138 0.91 12.59 7.98
C SER A 138 0.01 12.46 9.20
N THR A 139 -0.88 13.43 9.44
CA THR A 139 -1.87 13.41 10.53
C THR A 139 -3.02 12.44 10.24
N GLY A 140 -3.35 12.20 8.96
CA GLY A 140 -4.37 11.23 8.53
C GLY A 140 -3.92 9.75 8.55
N ARG A 141 -2.62 9.45 8.65
CA ARG A 141 -2.15 8.07 8.88
C ARG A 141 -2.36 7.73 10.35
N LYS A 142 -3.58 7.33 10.71
CA LYS A 142 -3.86 6.61 11.97
C LYS A 142 -2.81 5.51 12.10
N ARG A 143 -1.82 5.69 12.99
CA ARG A 143 -0.86 4.63 13.30
C ARG A 143 -1.69 3.44 13.74
N ARG A 144 -1.71 2.36 12.96
CA ARG A 144 -2.35 1.11 13.37
C ARG A 144 -1.66 0.65 14.64
N VAL A 145 -2.29 0.90 15.79
CA VAL A 145 -1.74 0.49 17.09
C VAL A 145 -1.81 -1.02 17.13
N VAL A 146 -0.67 -1.68 17.02
CA VAL A 146 -0.59 -3.13 17.20
C VAL A 146 -0.61 -3.39 18.71
N LEU A 147 -1.71 -3.97 19.20
CA LEU A 147 -1.85 -4.36 20.59
C LEU A 147 -1.21 -5.72 20.83
N THR A 148 -0.36 -5.80 21.84
CA THR A 148 0.18 -7.08 22.29
C THR A 148 -0.95 -7.93 22.91
N LYS A 149 -0.74 -9.26 22.99
CA LYS A 149 -1.72 -10.16 23.63
C LYS A 149 -2.07 -9.70 25.06
N ARG A 150 -1.04 -9.26 25.81
CA ARG A 150 -1.18 -8.78 27.19
C ARG A 150 -1.95 -7.47 27.30
N GLU A 151 -1.85 -6.60 26.32
CA GLU A 151 -2.59 -5.32 26.30
C GLU A 151 -4.08 -5.55 26.02
N ARG A 152 -4.41 -6.50 25.13
CA ARG A 152 -5.80 -6.88 24.86
C ARG A 152 -6.50 -7.42 26.11
N GLU A 153 -5.83 -8.28 26.87
CA GLU A 153 -6.33 -8.81 28.14
C GLU A 153 -6.60 -7.69 29.17
N VAL A 154 -5.74 -6.67 29.23
CA VAL A 154 -5.94 -5.53 30.13
C VAL A 154 -7.13 -4.69 29.68
N LEU A 155 -7.31 -4.48 28.38
CA LEU A 155 -8.47 -3.75 27.85
C LEU A 155 -9.79 -4.47 28.11
N THR A 156 -9.83 -5.81 27.99
CA THR A 156 -11.04 -6.58 28.33
C THR A 156 -11.36 -6.46 29.82
N MET A 157 -10.36 -6.55 30.70
CA MET A 157 -10.55 -6.36 32.14
C MET A 157 -11.06 -4.96 32.49
N LEU A 158 -10.57 -3.92 31.81
CA LEU A 158 -11.06 -2.55 31.98
C LEU A 158 -12.53 -2.42 31.54
N ALA A 159 -12.92 -3.09 30.44
CA ALA A 159 -14.30 -3.12 29.96
C ALA A 159 -15.22 -3.89 30.93
N ASP A 160 -14.72 -4.94 31.57
CA ASP A 160 -15.42 -5.73 32.59
C ASP A 160 -15.47 -5.03 33.96
N GLY A 161 -14.96 -3.80 34.06
CA GLY A 161 -15.05 -2.96 35.26
C GLY A 161 -13.86 -3.05 36.21
N CYS A 162 -12.80 -3.81 35.90
CA CYS A 162 -11.56 -3.82 36.68
C CYS A 162 -10.72 -2.57 36.37
N ASN A 163 -11.11 -1.45 36.97
CA ASN A 163 -10.57 -0.12 36.65
C ASN A 163 -9.35 0.29 37.50
N THR A 164 -9.03 -0.44 38.57
CA THR A 164 -7.86 -0.16 39.40
C THR A 164 -6.66 -1.01 39.00
N THR A 165 -5.45 -0.48 39.21
CA THR A 165 -4.22 -1.23 38.98
C THR A 165 -4.09 -2.44 39.89
N ALA A 166 -4.68 -2.40 41.08
CA ALA A 166 -4.69 -3.51 42.03
C ALA A 166 -5.59 -4.65 41.54
N ASP A 167 -6.79 -4.35 41.02
CA ASP A 167 -7.71 -5.36 40.50
C ASP A 167 -7.15 -6.07 39.29
N ILE A 168 -6.58 -5.30 38.34
CA ILE A 168 -5.92 -5.86 37.15
C ILE A 168 -4.71 -6.71 37.55
N ALA A 169 -3.93 -6.27 38.55
CA ALA A 169 -2.77 -7.04 39.04
C ALA A 169 -3.19 -8.36 39.68
N ASN A 170 -4.22 -8.34 40.53
CA ASN A 170 -4.77 -9.52 41.19
C ASN A 170 -5.39 -10.49 40.19
N ALA A 171 -6.21 -10.00 39.25
CA ALA A 171 -6.85 -10.80 38.21
C ALA A 171 -5.84 -11.51 37.29
N ARG A 172 -4.66 -10.90 37.10
CA ARG A 172 -3.59 -11.46 36.27
C ARG A 172 -2.54 -12.25 37.04
N GLY A 173 -2.57 -12.23 38.38
CA GLY A 173 -1.52 -12.82 39.20
C GLY A 173 -0.13 -12.20 38.96
N VAL A 174 -0.07 -10.88 38.70
CA VAL A 174 1.20 -10.16 38.46
C VAL A 174 1.40 -9.03 39.46
N HIS A 175 2.63 -8.56 39.62
CA HIS A 175 2.93 -7.42 40.49
C HIS A 175 2.30 -6.12 39.96
N ARG A 176 1.82 -5.24 40.87
CA ARG A 176 1.17 -3.95 40.53
C ARG A 176 2.04 -3.06 39.63
N ASN A 177 3.35 -3.06 39.86
CA ASN A 177 4.30 -2.28 39.05
C ASN A 177 4.31 -2.71 37.57
N THR A 178 4.12 -4.00 37.30
CA THR A 178 4.04 -4.54 35.93
C THR A 178 2.84 -3.97 35.18
N VAL A 179 1.69 -3.90 35.84
CA VAL A 179 0.47 -3.32 35.29
C VAL A 179 0.64 -1.81 35.07
N GLN A 180 1.25 -1.12 36.03
CA GLN A 180 1.55 0.32 35.93
C GLN A 180 2.44 0.65 34.72
N ILE A 181 3.49 -0.13 34.45
CA ILE A 181 4.36 0.05 33.27
C ILE A 181 3.56 -0.14 31.97
N MET A 182 2.74 -1.19 31.89
CA MET A 182 1.90 -1.46 30.71
C MET A 182 0.94 -0.30 30.43
N LEU A 183 0.22 0.14 31.46
CA LEU A 183 -0.74 1.24 31.36
C LEU A 183 -0.07 2.55 30.97
N THR A 184 1.11 2.85 31.52
CA THR A 184 1.90 4.03 31.15
C THR A 184 2.26 4.01 29.67
N GLY A 185 2.68 2.84 29.14
CA GLY A 185 2.95 2.66 27.72
C GLY A 185 1.70 2.70 26.83
N MET A 186 0.53 2.34 27.36
CA MET A 186 -0.76 2.46 26.66
C MET A 186 -1.26 3.91 26.65
N MET A 187 -1.07 4.67 27.73
CA MET A 187 -1.36 6.10 27.81
C MET A 187 -0.50 6.93 26.86
N ALA A 188 0.79 6.62 26.76
CA ALA A 188 1.70 7.28 25.82
C ALA A 188 1.28 7.10 24.34
N ARG A 189 0.49 6.06 24.05
CA ARG A 189 -0.08 5.79 22.72
C ARG A 189 -1.54 6.23 22.57
N GLY A 190 -2.11 6.87 23.60
CA GLY A 190 -3.49 7.35 23.61
C GLY A 190 -4.55 6.25 23.63
N ILE A 191 -4.21 5.03 24.07
CA ILE A 191 -5.14 3.87 24.07
C ILE A 191 -6.06 3.92 25.29
N VAL A 192 -5.51 4.31 26.44
CA VAL A 192 -6.24 4.44 27.71
C VAL A 192 -5.94 5.81 28.31
N LYS A 193 -6.89 6.35 29.07
CA LYS A 193 -6.76 7.63 29.76
C LYS A 193 -6.86 7.44 31.28
N ARG A 194 -6.20 8.33 32.03
CA ARG A 194 -6.44 8.49 33.47
C ARG A 194 -7.56 9.49 33.65
N GLU A 195 -8.62 9.07 34.32
CA GLU A 195 -9.69 9.97 34.72
C GLU A 195 -9.63 10.19 36.23
N TRP A 196 -9.80 11.45 36.63
CA TRP A 196 -9.85 11.87 38.01
C TRP A 196 -11.28 11.78 38.51
N TRP A 197 -11.52 11.00 39.56
CA TRP A 197 -12.79 10.98 40.28
C TRP A 197 -12.52 11.28 41.75
N ALA A 198 -13.15 12.33 42.29
CA ALA A 198 -13.01 12.71 43.69
C ALA A 198 -14.30 12.33 44.43
N ASP A 199 -14.28 11.23 45.21
CA ASP A 199 -15.31 10.97 46.21
C ASP A 199 -15.00 11.79 47.47
N ARG A 200 -15.81 12.82 47.74
CA ARG A 200 -15.63 13.73 48.89
C ARG A 200 -15.94 13.08 50.25
N ARG A 201 -16.32 11.80 50.32
CA ARG A 201 -16.73 11.19 51.59
C ARG A 201 -15.67 10.33 52.28
N GLN A 202 -14.56 9.97 51.63
CA GLN A 202 -13.62 8.98 52.20
C GLN A 202 -12.13 9.36 52.18
N HIS A 203 -11.73 10.55 51.71
CA HIS A 203 -10.31 10.96 51.65
C HIS A 203 -9.36 9.92 51.00
N GLU A 204 -9.87 9.10 50.08
CA GLU A 204 -9.08 8.15 49.31
C GLU A 204 -9.04 8.61 47.84
N PHE A 205 -7.83 8.90 47.35
CA PHE A 205 -7.60 9.29 45.95
C PHE A 205 -7.53 8.04 45.07
N PHE A 206 -8.59 7.72 44.34
CA PHE A 206 -8.59 6.61 43.38
C PHE A 206 -8.33 7.10 41.96
N TYR A 207 -7.36 6.46 41.28
CA TYR A 207 -7.17 6.63 39.84
C TYR A 207 -8.06 5.63 39.10
N PHE A 208 -9.02 6.13 38.32
CA PHE A 208 -9.81 5.29 37.42
C PHE A 208 -9.17 5.28 36.05
N ILE A 209 -9.01 4.09 35.47
CA ILE A 209 -8.51 3.94 34.11
C ILE A 209 -9.71 3.62 33.23
N SER A 210 -9.95 4.44 32.22
CA SER A 210 -11.00 4.21 31.25
C SER A 210 -10.41 4.14 29.84
N LEU A 211 -11.16 3.49 28.96
CA LEU A 211 -10.93 3.56 27.52
C LEU A 211 -11.02 5.02 27.10
N ALA A 212 -10.04 5.50 26.33
CA ALA A 212 -10.17 6.81 25.68
C ALA A 212 -11.44 6.80 24.83
N ALA A 213 -12.22 7.89 24.83
CA ALA A 213 -13.56 7.95 24.22
C ALA A 213 -13.57 7.70 22.70
N ASP A 214 -12.40 7.63 22.07
CA ASP A 214 -12.20 6.99 20.77
C ASP A 214 -11.34 5.73 20.95
N PRO A 215 -11.93 4.61 21.40
CA PRO A 215 -11.26 3.33 21.34
C PRO A 215 -11.27 2.91 19.87
N LEU A 216 -10.26 3.38 19.14
CA LEU A 216 -9.65 2.73 18.00
C LEU A 216 -10.57 1.67 17.37
N THR A 217 -11.36 2.03 16.34
CA THR A 217 -12.14 1.12 15.48
C THR A 217 -11.49 -0.26 15.44
N LEU A 218 -12.00 -1.20 16.24
CA LEU A 218 -11.26 -2.40 16.62
C LEU A 218 -11.23 -3.45 15.50
N ASP A 219 -12.05 -3.29 14.45
CA ASP A 219 -12.13 -4.28 13.38
C ASP A 219 -12.11 -3.73 11.95
N GLY A 220 -11.91 -2.42 11.76
CA GLY A 220 -11.87 -1.83 10.41
C GLY A 220 -13.10 -2.12 9.54
N ARG A 221 -14.25 -2.46 10.14
CA ARG A 221 -15.53 -2.54 9.43
C ARG A 221 -16.22 -1.19 9.52
N GLU A 222 -16.65 -0.67 8.37
CA GLU A 222 -17.63 0.41 8.33
C GLU A 222 -18.95 -0.12 8.91
N HIS A 223 -19.43 0.47 10.00
CA HIS A 223 -20.84 0.34 10.37
C HIS A 223 -21.62 1.23 9.41
N ARG A 224 -22.23 0.59 8.40
CA ARG A 224 -23.19 1.23 7.52
C ARG A 224 -24.53 1.23 8.23
N GLU A 225 -24.72 2.15 9.16
CA GLU A 225 -26.05 2.47 9.69
C GLU A 225 -26.53 3.71 8.95
N LEU A 226 -27.34 3.48 7.91
CA LEU A 226 -28.26 4.51 7.46
C LEU A 226 -29.37 4.59 8.53
N PRO A 227 -29.73 5.79 9.02
CA PRO A 227 -30.96 5.94 9.78
C PRO A 227 -32.15 5.52 8.91
N GLU A 228 -33.08 4.75 9.48
CA GLU A 228 -34.37 4.50 8.84
C GLU A 228 -35.07 5.84 8.53
N GLY A 229 -35.44 6.04 7.27
CA GLY A 229 -36.41 7.07 6.89
C GLY A 229 -35.98 8.17 5.92
N TRP A 230 -35.07 7.95 4.97
CA TRP A 230 -34.85 8.93 3.87
C TRP A 230 -35.30 8.44 2.49
N PRO A 231 -36.02 9.28 1.71
CA PRO A 231 -36.83 8.84 0.59
C PRO A 231 -36.02 8.57 -0.68
N SER A 232 -36.64 7.76 -1.53
CA SER A 232 -36.14 7.11 -2.75
C SER A 232 -35.41 7.99 -3.75
#